data_AF-A0A221W776-F1
#
_entry.id   AF-A0A221W776-F1
#
_cell.length_a   1.000
_cell.length_b   1.000
_cell.length_c   1.000
_cell.angle_alpha   90.00
_cell.angle_beta   90.00
_cell.angle_gamma   90.00
#
_symmetry.space_group_name_H-M   'P 1'
#
loop_
_entity.id
_entity.type
_entity.pdbx_description
1 polymer ?
#
loop_
_entity_poly.entity_id
_entity_poly.type
_entity_poly.pdbx_seq_one_letter_code
_entity_poly.pdbx_strand_id
1 'polypeptide(L)'
;MIDFHVVPEALRANVRELHEVAEAWAAAKSTLAHQHLATDDLGYLGEQEDVVSMYNDALDTILDRLQSGFESLNNAVDTLKDIADEYESRDADYFAEFGYINSRLDSEGETR
;
A
#
# COMPACT_ATOMS: atom_id res chain seq x y z
N MET A 1 -5.50 3.23 -30.84
CA MET A 1 -4.29 3.20 -29.99
C MET A 1 -4.78 3.68 -28.64
N ILE A 2 -4.80 2.80 -27.63
CA ILE A 2 -5.31 3.16 -26.30
C ILE A 2 -4.18 3.95 -25.64
N ASP A 3 -4.37 5.26 -25.54
CA ASP A 3 -3.45 6.16 -24.86
C ASP A 3 -3.67 5.97 -23.36
N PHE A 4 -2.82 5.13 -22.74
CA PHE A 4 -2.85 4.93 -21.31
C PHE A 4 -2.13 6.11 -20.65
N HIS A 5 -2.83 7.24 -20.51
CA HIS A 5 -2.38 8.29 -19.62
C HIS A 5 -2.47 7.75 -18.19
N VAL A 6 -1.31 7.39 -17.63
CA VAL A 6 -1.20 7.14 -16.20
C VAL A 6 -1.50 8.48 -15.53
N VAL A 7 -2.68 8.61 -14.92
CA VAL A 7 -3.07 9.82 -14.20
C VAL A 7 -2.41 9.75 -12.83
N PRO A 8 -1.41 10.60 -12.50
CA PRO A 8 -0.73 10.55 -11.21
C PRO A 8 -1.69 10.72 -10.03
N GLU A 9 -2.79 11.43 -10.26
CA GLU A 9 -3.87 11.59 -9.29
C GLU A 9 -4.60 10.28 -8.96
N ALA A 10 -4.83 9.41 -9.96
CA ALA A 10 -5.42 8.08 -9.74
C ALA A 10 -4.46 7.14 -9.01
N LEU A 11 -3.16 7.21 -9.32
CA LEU A 11 -2.13 6.49 -8.55
C LEU A 11 -2.10 6.94 -7.09
N ARG A 12 -2.14 8.26 -6.83
CA ARG A 12 -2.18 8.80 -5.47
C ARG A 12 -3.45 8.42 -4.71
N ALA A 13 -4.60 8.35 -5.38
CA ALA A 13 -5.83 7.88 -4.76
C ALA A 13 -5.70 6.40 -4.33
N ASN A 14 -5.21 5.53 -5.22
CA ASN A 14 -4.98 4.12 -4.91
C ASN A 14 -3.95 3.93 -3.79
N VAL A 15 -2.88 4.74 -3.75
CA VAL A 15 -1.89 4.73 -2.68
C VAL A 15 -2.53 5.04 -1.32
N ARG A 16 -3.46 6.00 -1.26
CA ARG A 16 -4.19 6.31 -0.01
C ARG A 16 -5.08 5.15 0.42
N GLU A 17 -5.85 4.57 -0.49
CA GLU A 17 -6.71 3.43 -0.19
C GLU A 17 -5.91 2.23 0.33
N LEU A 18 -4.79 1.90 -0.32
CA LEU A 18 -3.90 0.82 0.12
C LEU A 18 -3.30 1.10 1.51
N HIS A 19 -2.98 2.36 1.81
CA HIS A 19 -2.48 2.76 3.12
C HIS A 19 -3.56 2.62 4.20
N GLU A 20 -4.80 3.03 3.93
CA GLU A 20 -5.93 2.85 4.86
C GLU A 20 -6.19 1.37 5.14
N VAL A 21 -6.12 0.52 4.12
CA VAL A 21 -6.25 -0.93 4.29
C VAL A 21 -5.09 -1.50 5.10
N ALA A 22 -3.86 -1.06 4.85
CA ALA A 22 -2.70 -1.48 5.63
C ALA A 22 -2.84 -1.10 7.11
N GLU A 23 -3.25 0.13 7.41
CA GLU A 23 -3.52 0.59 8.78
C GLU A 23 -4.62 -0.25 9.45
N ALA A 24 -5.69 -0.59 8.72
CA ALA A 24 -6.75 -1.45 9.24
C ALA A 24 -6.22 -2.85 9.61
N TRP A 25 -5.30 -3.41 8.81
CA TRP A 25 -4.67 -4.71 9.10
C TRP A 25 -3.75 -4.63 10.32
N ALA A 26 -2.99 -3.55 10.46
CA ALA A 26 -2.16 -3.31 11.64
C ALA A 26 -3.01 -3.16 12.91
N ALA A 27 -4.13 -2.44 12.84
CA ALA A 27 -5.08 -2.29 13.94
C ALA A 27 -5.75 -3.62 14.31
N ALA A 28 -6.15 -4.42 13.31
CA ALA A 28 -6.69 -5.76 13.54
C ALA A 28 -5.67 -6.66 14.24
N LYS A 29 -4.40 -6.65 13.79
CA LYS A 29 -3.31 -7.38 14.42
C LYS A 29 -3.13 -6.95 15.89
N SER A 30 -3.08 -5.64 16.16
CA SER A 30 -2.94 -5.13 17.52
C SER A 30 -4.10 -5.56 18.43
N THR A 31 -5.31 -5.64 17.87
CA THR A 31 -6.51 -6.06 18.62
C THR A 31 -6.46 -7.55 18.97
N LEU A 32 -5.95 -8.37 18.04
CA LEU A 32 -5.86 -9.82 18.18
C LEU A 32 -4.65 -10.29 18.99
N ALA A 33 -3.55 -9.52 19.02
CA ALA A 33 -2.32 -9.91 19.71
C ALA A 33 -2.51 -10.22 21.21
N HIS A 34 -3.53 -9.61 21.83
CA HIS A 34 -3.85 -9.77 23.24
C HIS A 34 -4.91 -10.83 23.54
N GLN A 35 -5.33 -11.62 22.54
CA GLN A 35 -6.39 -12.63 22.67
C GLN A 35 -5.86 -14.04 22.97
N HIS A 36 -4.56 -14.20 23.23
CA HIS A 36 -3.99 -15.49 23.60
C HIS A 36 -4.64 -16.03 24.88
N LEU A 37 -4.99 -17.31 24.85
CA LEU A 37 -5.52 -18.01 26.01
C LEU A 37 -4.37 -18.57 26.86
N ALA A 38 -4.47 -18.39 28.17
CA ALA A 38 -3.65 -19.10 29.13
C ALA A 38 -4.10 -20.57 29.25
N THR A 39 -3.20 -21.44 29.69
CA THR A 39 -3.46 -22.88 29.84
C THR A 39 -4.67 -23.18 30.73
N ASP A 40 -4.94 -22.31 31.70
CA ASP A 40 -6.01 -22.43 32.69
C ASP A 40 -7.31 -21.70 32.32
N ASP A 41 -7.35 -20.92 31.23
CA ASP A 41 -8.53 -20.12 30.84
C ASP A 41 -9.75 -20.98 30.50
N LEU A 42 -9.53 -22.20 30.01
CA LEU A 42 -10.58 -23.16 29.65
C LEU A 42 -10.77 -24.27 30.71
N GLY A 43 -10.01 -24.21 31.80
CA GLY A 43 -10.00 -25.21 32.87
C GLY A 43 -9.56 -26.60 32.41
N TYR A 44 -9.77 -27.60 33.27
CA TYR A 44 -9.24 -28.97 33.11
C TYR A 44 -9.69 -29.67 31.81
N LEU A 45 -10.91 -29.39 31.34
CA LEU A 45 -11.42 -29.97 30.09
C LEU A 45 -10.76 -29.36 28.85
N GLY A 46 -10.44 -28.06 28.89
CA GLY A 46 -9.72 -27.39 27.81
C GLY A 46 -8.26 -27.83 27.71
N GLU A 47 -7.64 -28.15 28.85
CA GLU A 47 -6.28 -28.71 28.92
C GLU A 47 -6.23 -30.15 28.39
N GLN A 48 -7.23 -30.98 28.70
CA GLN A 48 -7.27 -32.38 28.27
C GLN A 48 -7.46 -32.53 26.74
N GLU A 49 -8.19 -31.61 26.13
CA GLU A 49 -8.51 -31.62 24.68
C GLU A 49 -7.56 -30.74 23.85
N ASP A 50 -6.50 -30.20 24.45
CA ASP A 50 -5.47 -29.35 23.81
C ASP A 50 -6.05 -28.13 23.05
N VAL A 51 -7.23 -27.65 23.46
CA VAL A 51 -7.98 -26.59 22.77
C VAL A 51 -7.24 -25.25 22.85
N VAL A 52 -6.57 -24.99 23.96
CA VAL A 52 -5.77 -23.77 24.16
C VAL A 52 -4.64 -23.68 23.15
N SER A 53 -3.90 -24.78 22.94
CA SER A 53 -2.81 -24.86 21.99
C SER A 53 -3.32 -24.64 20.56
N MET A 54 -4.35 -25.39 20.15
CA MET A 54 -4.94 -25.26 18.81
C MET A 54 -5.46 -23.84 18.53
N TYR A 55 -6.08 -23.21 19.53
CA TYR A 55 -6.56 -21.83 19.41
C TYR A 55 -5.41 -20.84 19.25
N ASN A 56 -4.38 -20.93 20.10
CA ASN A 56 -3.23 -20.03 20.06
C ASN A 56 -2.43 -20.20 18.75
N ASP A 57 -2.24 -21.43 18.28
CA ASP A 57 -1.61 -21.71 16.98
C ASP A 57 -2.39 -21.09 15.81
N ALA A 58 -3.73 -21.17 15.87
CA ALA A 58 -4.58 -20.55 14.87
C ALA A 58 -4.52 -19.01 14.95
N LEU A 59 -4.48 -18.46 16.16
CA LEU A 59 -4.31 -17.02 16.39
C LEU A 59 -2.97 -16.52 15.83
N ASP A 60 -1.87 -17.22 16.12
CA ASP A 60 -0.54 -16.91 15.59
C ASP A 60 -0.52 -16.94 14.06
N THR A 61 -1.14 -17.97 13.45
CA THR A 61 -1.27 -18.05 12.00
C THR A 61 -2.01 -16.84 11.41
N ILE A 62 -3.03 -16.32 12.09
CA ILE A 62 -3.77 -15.13 11.67
C ILE A 62 -2.91 -13.88 11.85
N LEU A 63 -2.21 -13.73 12.97
CA LEU A 63 -1.32 -12.60 13.25
C LEU A 63 -0.19 -12.51 12.23
N ASP A 64 0.39 -13.63 11.83
CA ASP A 64 1.44 -13.71 10.81
C ASP A 64 0.93 -13.32 9.43
N ARG A 65 -0.27 -13.76 9.06
CA ARG A 65 -0.91 -13.35 7.80
C ARG A 65 -1.23 -11.86 7.76
N LEU A 66 -1.72 -11.31 8.87
CA LEU A 66 -1.98 -9.87 8.98
C LEU A 66 -0.68 -9.07 8.84
N GLN A 67 0.40 -9.51 9.49
CA GLN A 67 1.71 -8.87 9.35
C GLN A 67 2.22 -8.93 7.90
N SER A 68 2.18 -10.11 7.29
CA SER A 68 2.69 -10.34 5.94
C SER A 68 1.94 -9.52 4.90
N GLY A 69 0.61 -9.39 5.04
CA GLY A 69 -0.18 -8.57 4.13
C GLY A 69 -0.02 -7.07 4.38
N PHE A 70 0.15 -6.63 5.63
CA PHE A 70 0.55 -5.25 5.92
C PHE A 70 1.86 -4.87 5.21
N GLU A 71 2.88 -5.72 5.31
CA GLU A 71 4.16 -5.51 4.62
C GLU A 71 3.99 -5.50 3.10
N SER A 72 3.20 -6.41 2.54
CA SER A 72 2.92 -6.47 1.11
C SER A 72 2.19 -5.22 0.60
N LEU A 73 1.22 -4.71 1.37
CA LEU A 73 0.50 -3.48 1.05
C LEU A 73 1.43 -2.26 1.10
N ASN A 74 2.29 -2.15 2.10
CA ASN A 74 3.29 -1.07 2.16
C ASN A 74 4.27 -1.12 0.99
N ASN A 75 4.78 -2.31 0.64
CA ASN A 75 5.65 -2.45 -0.53
C ASN A 75 4.95 -2.02 -1.83
N ALA A 76 3.65 -2.32 -1.97
CA ALA A 76 2.85 -1.88 -3.11
C ALA A 76 2.66 -0.35 -3.12
N VAL A 77 2.40 0.26 -1.96
CA VAL A 77 2.31 1.71 -1.77
C VAL A 77 3.61 2.39 -2.20
N ASP A 78 4.76 1.89 -1.73
CA ASP A 78 6.06 2.47 -2.05
C ASP A 78 6.37 2.35 -3.55
N THR A 79 6.11 1.18 -4.14
CA THR A 79 6.27 0.96 -5.59
C THR A 79 5.39 1.91 -6.40
N LEU A 80 4.14 2.13 -5.99
CA LEU A 80 3.22 3.03 -6.69
C LEU A 80 3.62 4.50 -6.55
N LYS A 81 4.22 4.89 -5.42
CA LYS A 81 4.79 6.24 -5.23
C LYS A 81 5.98 6.45 -6.15
N ASP A 82 6.92 5.51 -6.19
CA ASP A 82 8.10 5.59 -7.06
C ASP A 82 7.69 5.74 -8.53
N ILE A 83 6.69 4.97 -8.97
CA ILE A 83 6.13 5.09 -10.32
C ILE A 83 5.50 6.47 -10.54
N ALA A 84 4.69 6.97 -9.60
CA ALA A 84 4.07 8.28 -9.73
C ALA A 84 5.12 9.40 -9.85
N ASP A 85 6.18 9.34 -9.04
CA ASP A 85 7.27 10.31 -9.06
C ASP A 85 8.08 10.23 -10.37
N GLU A 86 8.31 9.03 -10.92
CA GLU A 86 8.95 8.85 -12.22
C GLU A 86 8.12 9.46 -13.36
N TYR A 87 6.79 9.25 -13.35
CA TYR A 87 5.90 9.85 -14.34
C TYR A 87 5.90 11.38 -14.25
N GLU A 88 5.85 11.96 -13.05
CA GLU A 88 5.91 13.41 -12.87
C GLU A 88 7.25 14.01 -13.31
N SER A 89 8.37 13.34 -13.01
CA SER A 89 9.68 13.79 -13.48
C SER A 89 9.76 13.78 -15.00
N ARG A 90 9.26 12.73 -15.65
CA ARG A 90 9.28 12.62 -17.11
C ARG A 90 8.39 13.67 -17.77
N ASP A 91 7.21 13.94 -17.21
CA ASP A 91 6.35 15.02 -17.69
C ASP A 91 7.01 16.40 -17.53
N ALA A 92 7.72 16.63 -16.41
CA ALA A 92 8.48 17.86 -16.20
C ALA A 92 9.63 18.03 -17.21
N ASP A 93 10.37 16.96 -17.51
CA ASP A 93 11.45 16.96 -18.50
C ASP A 93 10.90 17.20 -19.92
N TYR A 94 9.77 16.57 -20.28
CA TYR A 94 9.08 16.83 -21.55
C TYR A 94 8.58 18.28 -21.65
N PHE A 95 8.01 18.83 -20.58
CA PHE A 95 7.59 20.23 -20.53
C PHE A 95 8.76 21.20 -20.65
N ALA A 96 9.91 20.87 -20.03
CA ALA A 96 11.11 21.66 -20.20
C ALA A 96 11.57 21.60 -21.66
N GLU A 97 11.81 20.41 -22.22
CA GLU A 97 12.37 20.25 -23.56
C GLU A 97 11.46 20.82 -24.67
N PHE A 98 10.16 20.56 -24.63
CA PHE A 98 9.23 21.00 -25.67
C PHE A 98 8.52 22.32 -25.36
N GLY A 99 8.39 22.72 -24.09
CA GLY A 99 7.89 24.04 -23.71
C GLY A 99 8.83 25.16 -24.14
N TYR A 100 10.15 24.93 -24.09
CA TYR A 100 11.14 25.86 -24.67
C TYR A 100 11.08 25.90 -26.21
N ILE A 101 10.73 24.80 -26.87
CA ILE A 101 10.63 24.75 -28.34
C ILE A 101 9.37 25.49 -28.84
N ASN A 102 8.22 25.28 -28.20
CA ASN A 102 6.98 25.98 -28.56
C ASN A 102 7.08 27.50 -28.28
N SER A 103 7.59 27.89 -27.11
CA SER A 103 7.76 29.31 -26.79
C SER A 103 8.75 30.03 -27.71
N ARG A 104 9.77 29.31 -28.22
CA ARG A 104 10.69 29.83 -29.24
C ARG A 104 10.05 29.93 -30.63
N LEU A 105 9.23 28.96 -31.03
CA LEU A 105 8.50 29.01 -32.29
C LEU A 105 7.44 30.11 -32.32
N ASP A 106 6.74 30.33 -31.20
CA ASP A 106 5.75 31.40 -31.07
C ASP A 106 6.40 32.80 -31.12
N SER A 107 7.57 32.98 -30.50
CA SER A 107 8.31 34.25 -30.53
C SER A 107 9.00 34.54 -31.87
N GLU A 108 9.35 33.51 -32.65
CA GLU A 108 9.88 33.69 -34.02
C GLU A 108 8.76 33.93 -35.06
N GLY A 109 7.51 33.53 -34.77
CA GLY A 109 6.33 33.72 -35.63
C GLY A 109 5.70 35.12 -35.59
N GLU A 110 5.88 35.88 -34.51
CA GLU A 110 5.29 37.23 -34.34
C GLU A 110 6.07 38.36 -35.04
N THR A 111 7.23 38.05 -35.65
CA THR A 111 8.10 39.03 -36.33
C THR A 111 7.96 39.10 -37.85
N ARG A 112 6.81 38.68 -38.43
CA ARG A 112 6.61 38.73 -39.89
C ARG A 112 5.33 39.40 -40.35
#